data_AF-A0A7V5R739-F1
#
_entry.id   AF-A0A7V5R739-F1
#
_cell.length_a   1.000
_cell.length_b   1.000
_cell.length_c   1.000
_cell.angle_alpha   90.00
_cell.angle_beta   90.00
_cell.angle_gamma   90.00
#
_symmetry.space_group_name_H-M   'P 1'
#
loop_
_entity.id
_entity.type
_entity.pdbx_description
1 polymer ?
#
loop_
_entity_poly.entity_id
_entity_poly.type
_entity_poly.pdbx_seq_one_letter_code
_entity_poly.pdbx_strand_id
1 'polypeptide(L)'
;MIQVRFWGVRGSIPCPGPQSMKYGGNTACIELRFPEVNRHIIIDAGSGIRELAGHMMAHDLPRGPISTEIYLSHTHWDHIMGFPFFVPAYIPGTKIKVFGPVTYEDDPLEEVVGGQMKYRYFPVNMGELAASIEYKRLREEPN
;
A
#
# COMPACT_ATOMS: atom_id res chain seq x y z
N MET A 1 -16.43 -15.57 5.85
CA MET A 1 -15.25 -16.16 5.18
C MET A 1 -14.27 -15.06 4.81
N ILE A 2 -12.98 -15.23 5.10
CA ILE A 2 -11.91 -14.28 4.73
C ILE A 2 -11.52 -14.53 3.26
N GLN A 3 -11.32 -13.47 2.48
CA GLN A 3 -10.79 -13.56 1.13
C GLN A 3 -9.35 -13.05 1.12
N VAL A 4 -8.47 -13.79 0.44
CA VAL A 4 -7.05 -13.44 0.27
C VAL A 4 -6.74 -13.37 -1.21
N ARG A 5 -6.09 -12.30 -1.66
CA ARG A 5 -5.61 -12.16 -3.04
C ARG A 5 -4.18 -11.62 -3.05
N PHE A 6 -3.35 -12.22 -3.89
CA PHE A 6 -1.96 -11.81 -4.07
C PHE A 6 -1.86 -10.94 -5.34
N TRP A 7 -1.46 -9.68 -5.16
CA TRP A 7 -1.25 -8.72 -6.24
C TRP A 7 0.24 -8.60 -6.62
N GLY A 8 1.12 -9.03 -5.72
CA GLY A 8 2.53 -9.27 -6.00
C GLY A 8 3.16 -10.19 -4.96
N VAL A 9 4.13 -10.99 -5.42
CA VAL A 9 4.75 -12.09 -4.67
C VAL A 9 6.26 -12.15 -4.86
N ARG A 10 6.86 -11.14 -5.50
CA ARG A 10 8.31 -11.03 -5.67
C ARG A 10 8.93 -10.22 -4.54
N GLY A 11 10.19 -10.50 -4.24
CA GLY A 11 11.01 -9.70 -3.33
C GLY A 11 12.02 -8.85 -4.09
N SER A 12 12.51 -7.82 -3.43
CA SER A 12 13.58 -6.90 -3.82
C SER A 12 13.32 -6.01 -5.03
N ILE A 13 12.97 -6.56 -6.20
CA ILE A 13 12.77 -5.80 -7.44
C ILE A 13 11.65 -6.47 -8.26
N PRO A 14 10.77 -5.69 -8.93
CA PRO A 14 9.82 -6.28 -9.86
C PRO A 14 10.54 -6.93 -11.05
N CYS A 15 10.15 -8.16 -11.38
CA CYS A 15 10.76 -8.96 -12.44
C CYS A 15 9.72 -9.33 -13.51
N PRO A 16 9.24 -8.40 -14.36
CA PRO A 16 8.32 -8.73 -15.45
C PRO A 16 9.05 -9.54 -16.54
N GLY A 17 8.41 -10.59 -17.05
CA GLY A 17 8.94 -11.34 -18.19
C GLY A 17 8.35 -12.74 -18.33
N PRO A 18 8.69 -13.47 -19.41
CA PRO A 18 8.15 -14.81 -19.68
C PRO A 18 8.35 -15.80 -18.52
N GLN A 19 9.48 -15.69 -17.80
CA GLN A 19 9.81 -16.56 -16.67
C GLN A 19 8.98 -16.28 -15.41
N SER A 20 8.37 -15.09 -15.28
CA SER A 20 7.56 -14.71 -14.12
C SER A 20 6.06 -14.76 -14.38
N MET A 21 5.63 -14.98 -15.63
CA MET A 21 4.21 -14.97 -16.06
C MET A 21 3.29 -15.85 -15.21
N LYS A 22 3.74 -17.00 -14.73
CA LYS A 22 2.90 -17.93 -13.95
C LYS A 22 2.39 -17.32 -12.63
N TYR A 23 3.22 -16.50 -11.97
CA TYR A 23 2.92 -15.96 -10.64
C TYR A 23 3.00 -14.43 -10.57
N GLY A 24 3.34 -13.76 -11.65
CA GLY A 24 3.53 -12.31 -11.74
C GLY A 24 4.95 -11.85 -11.43
N GLY A 25 5.23 -10.63 -11.90
CA GLY A 25 6.50 -9.92 -11.70
C GLY A 25 6.46 -8.87 -10.59
N ASN A 26 5.29 -8.60 -10.00
CA ASN A 26 5.12 -7.55 -9.01
C ASN A 26 5.70 -7.93 -7.64
N THR A 27 6.25 -6.94 -6.94
CA THR A 27 6.71 -7.05 -5.55
C THR A 27 5.54 -7.07 -4.56
N ALA A 28 5.82 -7.49 -3.32
CA ALA A 28 4.85 -7.80 -2.26
C ALA A 28 3.65 -6.84 -2.20
N CYS A 29 2.46 -7.40 -2.39
CA CYS A 29 1.19 -6.73 -2.11
C CYS A 29 0.12 -7.81 -1.97
N ILE A 30 -0.48 -7.93 -0.78
CA ILE A 30 -1.50 -8.93 -0.48
C ILE A 30 -2.75 -8.21 0.01
N GLU A 31 -3.89 -8.53 -0.57
CA GLU A 31 -5.19 -8.02 -0.15
C GLU A 31 -5.89 -9.06 0.73
N LEU A 32 -6.43 -8.58 1.85
CA LEU A 32 -7.32 -9.32 2.73
C LEU A 32 -8.66 -8.59 2.81
N ARG A 33 -9.76 -9.29 2.54
CA ARG A 33 -11.12 -8.78 2.73
C ARG A 33 -11.86 -9.60 3.77
N PHE A 34 -12.54 -8.90 4.67
CA PHE A 34 -13.38 -9.45 5.71
C PHE A 34 -14.81 -8.92 5.52
N PRO A 35 -15.63 -9.54 4.65
CA PRO A 35 -16.96 -9.04 4.30
C PRO A 35 -17.89 -8.90 5.52
N GLU A 36 -17.79 -9.81 6.48
CA GLU A 36 -18.66 -9.84 7.67
C GLU A 36 -18.52 -8.62 8.57
N VAL A 37 -17.33 -8.00 8.60
CA VAL A 37 -17.04 -6.80 9.41
C VAL A 37 -16.71 -5.59 8.54
N ASN A 38 -16.95 -5.69 7.23
CA ASN A 38 -16.65 -4.66 6.23
C ASN A 38 -15.23 -4.07 6.37
N ARG A 39 -14.22 -4.94 6.54
CA ARG A 39 -12.81 -4.54 6.70
C ARG A 39 -11.98 -4.93 5.47
N HIS A 40 -11.15 -4.00 5.01
CA HIS A 40 -10.22 -4.17 3.89
C HIS A 40 -8.79 -3.86 4.35
N ILE A 41 -7.90 -4.82 4.16
CA ILE A 41 -6.50 -4.73 4.58
C ILE A 41 -5.61 -5.03 3.38
N ILE A 42 -4.52 -4.29 3.27
CA ILE A 42 -3.44 -4.48 2.33
C ILE A 42 -2.18 -4.76 3.14
N ILE A 43 -1.48 -5.85 2.86
CA ILE A 43 -0.17 -6.15 3.41
C ILE A 43 0.88 -5.78 2.37
N ASP A 44 1.76 -4.86 2.74
CA ASP A 44 2.77 -4.21 1.90
C ASP A 44 2.23 -3.41 0.70
N ALA A 45 2.91 -2.31 0.41
CA ALA A 45 2.64 -1.40 -0.69
C ALA A 45 3.72 -1.50 -1.78
N GLY A 46 4.15 -2.72 -2.10
CA GLY A 46 5.03 -2.97 -3.22
C GLY A 46 4.37 -2.67 -4.57
N SER A 47 5.09 -2.88 -5.66
CA SER A 47 4.62 -2.58 -7.03
C SER A 47 3.30 -3.27 -7.42
N GLY A 48 2.92 -4.38 -6.75
CA GLY A 48 1.62 -5.02 -6.94
C GLY A 48 0.42 -4.15 -6.56
N ILE A 49 0.61 -3.16 -5.68
CA ILE A 49 -0.47 -2.29 -5.20
C ILE A 49 -1.08 -1.43 -6.33
N ARG A 50 -0.36 -1.23 -7.43
CA ARG A 50 -0.89 -0.52 -8.62
C ARG A 50 -2.06 -1.27 -9.26
N GLU A 51 -1.92 -2.59 -9.41
CA GLU A 51 -2.98 -3.41 -10.00
C GLU A 51 -4.18 -3.53 -9.05
N LEU A 52 -3.91 -3.64 -7.74
CA LEU A 52 -4.94 -3.56 -6.72
C LEU A 52 -5.70 -2.22 -6.81
N ALA A 53 -5.00 -1.09 -6.91
CA ALA A 53 -5.63 0.22 -7.06
C ALA A 53 -6.57 0.26 -8.27
N GLY A 54 -6.13 -0.22 -9.44
CA GLY A 54 -6.97 -0.31 -10.63
C GLY A 54 -8.24 -1.12 -10.40
N HIS A 55 -8.13 -2.27 -9.74
CA HIS A 55 -9.29 -3.09 -9.37
C HIS A 55 -10.21 -2.37 -8.38
N MET A 56 -9.68 -1.67 -7.38
CA MET A 56 -10.49 -0.90 -6.43
C MET A 56 -11.23 0.25 -7.11
N MET A 57 -10.61 0.94 -8.07
CA MET A 57 -11.28 1.99 -8.85
C MET A 57 -12.45 1.42 -9.68
N ALA A 58 -12.28 0.23 -10.26
CA ALA A 58 -13.31 -0.39 -11.09
C ALA A 58 -14.48 -0.99 -10.28
N HIS A 59 -14.20 -1.50 -9.07
CA HIS A 59 -15.17 -2.34 -8.35
C HIS A 59 -15.58 -1.81 -6.97
N ASP A 60 -14.75 -1.03 -6.30
CA ASP A 60 -15.04 -0.50 -4.96
C ASP A 60 -15.55 0.93 -5.02
N LEU A 61 -14.84 1.82 -5.72
CA LEU A 61 -15.19 3.24 -5.80
C LEU A 61 -16.65 3.50 -6.28
N PRO A 62 -17.21 2.76 -7.27
CA PRO A 62 -18.61 2.95 -7.68
C PRO A 62 -19.63 2.67 -6.58
N ARG A 63 -19.23 1.98 -5.49
CA ARG A 63 -20.08 1.66 -4.35
C ARG A 63 -19.95 2.69 -3.21
N GLY A 64 -19.07 3.66 -3.35
CA GLY A 64 -18.86 4.74 -2.39
C GLY A 64 -17.38 4.96 -2.03
N PRO A 65 -17.11 5.84 -1.05
CA PRO A 65 -15.76 6.14 -0.62
C PRO A 65 -15.00 4.91 -0.13
N ILE A 66 -13.72 4.82 -0.49
CA ILE A 66 -12.86 3.71 -0.09
C ILE A 66 -12.38 3.91 1.35
N SER A 67 -12.36 2.82 2.12
CA SER A 67 -11.74 2.76 3.44
C SER A 67 -10.85 1.53 3.52
N THR A 68 -9.54 1.71 3.68
CA THR A 68 -8.56 0.62 3.70
C THR A 68 -7.48 0.83 4.75
N GLU A 69 -6.91 -0.27 5.22
CA GLU A 69 -5.75 -0.30 6.09
C GLU A 69 -4.57 -0.90 5.32
N ILE A 70 -3.41 -0.27 5.38
CA ILE A 70 -2.16 -0.76 4.80
C ILE A 70 -1.25 -1.12 5.98
N TYR A 71 -0.81 -2.37 6.05
CA TYR A 71 0.18 -2.84 7.02
C TYR A 71 1.48 -3.13 6.28
N LEU A 72 2.48 -2.32 6.54
CA LEU A 72 3.83 -2.52 6.06
C LEU A 72 4.54 -3.49 6.99
N SER A 73 5.03 -4.60 6.45
CA SER A 73 5.86 -5.54 7.19
C SER A 73 7.18 -4.89 7.62
N HIS A 74 7.78 -4.12 6.71
CA HIS A 74 8.96 -3.29 6.92
C HIS A 74 9.05 -2.24 5.80
N THR A 75 10.03 -1.33 5.89
CA THR A 75 10.14 -0.15 5.02
C THR A 75 11.21 -0.28 3.94
N HIS A 76 11.66 -1.50 3.61
CA HIS A 76 12.47 -1.70 2.41
C HIS A 76 11.71 -1.26 1.17
N TRP A 77 12.46 -0.78 0.18
CA TRP A 77 11.90 -0.07 -0.96
C TRP A 77 10.86 -0.90 -1.71
N ASP A 78 11.06 -2.19 -1.89
CA ASP A 78 10.14 -3.09 -2.59
C ASP A 78 8.79 -3.31 -1.90
N HIS A 79 8.68 -2.92 -0.62
CA HIS A 79 7.47 -2.96 0.19
C HIS A 79 6.73 -1.62 0.25
N ILE A 80 7.34 -0.51 -0.20
CA ILE A 80 6.73 0.82 -0.19
C ILE A 80 6.66 1.48 -1.57
N MET A 81 7.45 1.00 -2.55
CA MET A 81 7.65 1.64 -3.87
C MET A 81 6.37 1.84 -4.69
N GLY A 82 5.33 1.05 -4.41
CA GLY A 82 4.07 1.11 -5.12
C GLY A 82 3.11 2.17 -4.57
N PHE A 83 3.33 2.67 -3.35
CA PHE A 83 2.44 3.63 -2.71
C PHE A 83 2.17 4.90 -3.55
N PRO A 84 3.15 5.52 -4.25
CA PRO A 84 2.89 6.67 -5.11
C PRO A 84 1.93 6.35 -6.27
N PHE A 85 1.78 5.08 -6.63
CA PHE A 85 0.87 4.61 -7.68
C PHE A 85 -0.47 4.08 -7.13
N PHE A 86 -0.70 4.17 -5.82
CA PHE A 86 -1.94 3.75 -5.20
C PHE A 86 -3.02 4.83 -5.40
N VAL A 87 -3.71 4.76 -6.55
CA VAL A 87 -4.74 5.72 -6.98
C VAL A 87 -5.74 6.11 -5.87
N PRO A 88 -6.22 5.22 -4.97
CA PRO A 88 -7.08 5.62 -3.87
C PRO A 88 -6.54 6.78 -3.00
N ALA A 89 -5.22 6.94 -2.86
CA ALA A 89 -4.61 8.05 -2.11
C ALA A 89 -4.89 9.44 -2.73
N TYR A 90 -5.29 9.49 -4.00
CA TYR A 90 -5.58 10.70 -4.74
C TYR A 90 -7.09 10.98 -4.86
N ILE A 91 -7.95 10.12 -4.30
CA ILE A 91 -9.41 10.24 -4.44
C ILE A 91 -10.00 10.89 -3.19
N PRO A 92 -10.67 12.06 -3.32
CA PRO A 92 -11.37 12.71 -2.21
C PRO A 92 -12.36 11.77 -1.51
N GLY A 93 -12.41 11.86 -0.17
CA GLY A 93 -13.30 11.03 0.65
C GLY A 93 -12.73 9.64 0.98
N THR A 94 -11.66 9.20 0.33
CA THR A 94 -10.95 7.96 0.69
C THR A 94 -10.28 8.10 2.06
N LYS A 95 -10.34 7.03 2.85
CA LYS A 95 -9.68 6.92 4.16
C LYS A 95 -8.65 5.80 4.12
N ILE A 96 -7.40 6.12 4.44
CA ILE A 96 -6.28 5.19 4.46
C ILE A 96 -5.64 5.25 5.83
N LYS A 97 -5.44 4.11 6.47
CA LYS A 97 -4.58 3.99 7.65
C LYS A 97 -3.33 3.22 7.26
N VAL A 98 -2.15 3.80 7.43
CA VAL A 98 -0.88 3.15 7.17
C VAL A 98 -0.24 2.78 8.49
N PHE A 99 -0.04 1.49 8.70
CA PHE A 99 0.64 0.92 9.84
C PHE A 99 2.02 0.44 9.39
N GLY A 100 3.06 0.73 10.16
CA GLY A 100 4.41 0.27 9.88
C GLY A 100 5.23 0.11 11.16
N PRO A 101 6.36 -0.60 11.11
CA PRO A 101 7.20 -0.80 12.28
C PRO A 101 7.84 0.52 12.73
N VAL A 102 8.36 0.52 13.96
CA VAL A 102 9.34 1.53 14.36
C VAL A 102 10.64 1.24 13.62
N THR A 103 11.10 2.20 12.82
CA THR A 103 12.41 2.15 12.19
C THR A 103 13.50 2.52 13.20
N TYR A 104 14.73 2.06 12.96
CA TYR A 104 15.89 2.44 13.79
C TYR A 104 16.16 3.95 13.74
N GLU A 105 15.82 4.57 12.60
CA GLU A 105 15.90 6.02 12.39
C GLU A 105 14.67 6.69 13.01
N ASP A 106 14.87 7.86 13.63
CA ASP A 106 13.83 8.66 14.33
C ASP A 106 12.76 9.24 13.39
N ASP A 107 12.87 9.00 12.09
CA ASP A 107 11.97 9.52 11.07
C ASP A 107 10.52 9.03 11.28
N PRO A 108 9.52 9.92 11.17
CA PRO A 108 8.12 9.52 11.13
C PRO A 108 7.83 8.58 9.97
N LEU A 109 6.91 7.63 10.16
CA LEU A 109 6.50 6.69 9.09
C LEU A 109 5.99 7.43 7.84
N GLU A 110 5.35 8.58 8.04
CA GLU A 110 4.94 9.51 6.99
C GLU A 110 6.12 9.99 6.15
N GLU A 111 7.25 10.39 6.76
CA GLU A 111 8.45 10.81 6.02
C GLU A 111 9.10 9.63 5.27
N VAL A 112 9.08 8.43 5.85
CA VAL A 112 9.62 7.23 5.20
C VAL A 112 8.80 6.85 3.97
N VAL A 113 7.48 6.79 4.09
CA VAL A 113 6.57 6.44 2.97
C VAL A 113 6.46 7.58 1.97
N GLY A 114 6.48 8.83 2.43
CA GLY A 114 6.39 10.05 1.62
C GLY A 114 7.70 10.45 0.96
N GLY A 115 8.85 9.96 1.44
CA GLY A 115 10.17 10.32 0.93
C GLY A 115 10.36 10.02 -0.55
N GLN A 116 9.76 8.93 -1.04
CA GLN A 116 9.70 8.56 -2.46
C GLN A 116 8.80 9.47 -3.30
N MET A 117 7.93 10.27 -2.67
CA MET A 117 7.03 11.22 -3.33
C MET A 117 7.62 12.63 -3.39
N LYS A 118 8.85 12.86 -2.93
CA LYS A 118 9.52 14.15 -3.12
C LYS A 118 9.65 14.44 -4.62
N TYR A 119 9.44 15.70 -5.02
CA TYR A 119 9.49 16.13 -6.43
C TYR A 119 10.73 15.66 -7.23
N ARG A 120 11.85 15.42 -6.53
CA ARG A 120 13.08 14.84 -7.11
C ARG A 120 12.89 13.43 -7.70
N TYR A 121 11.96 12.65 -7.14
CA TYR A 121 11.76 11.24 -7.46
C TYR A 121 10.38 10.95 -8.06
N PHE A 122 9.38 11.78 -7.76
CA PHE A 122 8.00 11.59 -8.22
C PHE A 122 7.32 12.94 -8.48
N PRO A 123 6.45 13.06 -9.50
CA PRO A 123 5.89 14.36 -9.90
C PRO A 123 4.82 14.91 -8.95
N VAL A 124 4.36 14.13 -7.96
CA VAL A 124 3.33 14.54 -7.00
C VAL A 124 3.85 14.37 -5.59
N ASN A 125 3.82 15.43 -4.79
CA ASN A 125 4.23 15.38 -3.40
C ASN A 125 3.14 14.82 -2.49
N MET A 126 3.56 14.32 -1.33
CA MET A 126 2.65 13.75 -0.34
C MET A 126 1.58 14.73 0.15
N GLY A 127 1.90 16.02 0.25
CA GLY A 127 0.93 17.07 0.60
C GLY A 127 -0.14 17.35 -0.46
N GLU A 128 -0.01 16.77 -1.65
CA GLU A 128 -0.98 16.91 -2.75
C GLU A 128 -1.99 15.75 -2.78
N LEU A 129 -1.87 14.79 -1.86
CA LEU A 129 -2.81 13.67 -1.73
C LEU A 129 -4.18 14.15 -1.22
N ALA A 130 -5.26 13.70 -1.86
CA ALA A 130 -6.63 14.11 -1.53
C ALA A 130 -7.34 13.17 -0.55
N ALA A 131 -6.78 11.98 -0.30
CA ALA A 131 -7.29 11.06 0.71
C ALA A 131 -6.96 11.53 2.13
N SER A 132 -7.76 11.11 3.10
CA SER A 132 -7.41 11.21 4.52
C SER A 132 -6.49 10.05 4.87
N ILE A 133 -5.21 10.33 5.14
CA ILE A 133 -4.19 9.33 5.45
C ILE A 133 -3.71 9.50 6.89
N GLU A 134 -3.79 8.43 7.68
CA GLU A 134 -3.32 8.38 9.07
C GLU A 134 -2.14 7.40 9.17
N TYR A 135 -0.99 7.86 9.65
CA TYR A 135 0.21 7.03 9.84
C TYR A 135 0.34 6.57 11.29
N LYS A 136 0.47 5.26 11.51
CA LYS A 136 0.58 4.62 12.83
C LYS A 136 1.83 3.77 12.92
N ARG A 137 2.69 4.08 13.87
CA ARG A 137 3.82 3.23 14.23
C ARG A 137 3.34 2.10 15.14
N LEU A 138 3.59 0.86 14.73
CA LEU A 138 3.39 -0.32 15.55
C LEU A 138 4.68 -0.56 16.33
N ARG A 139 4.62 -0.38 17.65
CA ARG A 139 5.71 -0.74 18.56
C ARG A 139 5.51 -2.17 19.00
N GLU A 140 6.59 -2.93 19.11
CA GLU A 140 6.57 -4.12 19.96
C GLU A 140 6.46 -3.61 21.40
N GLU A 141 5.43 -4.06 22.12
CA GLU A 141 5.39 -3.93 23.57
C GLU A 141 6.04 -5.20 24.14
N PRO A 142 7.31 -5.13 24.59
CA PRO A 142 7.89 -6.23 25.33
C PRO A 142 7.14 -6.32 26.66
N ASN A 143 6.26 -7.31 26.80
CA ASN A 143 5.74 -7.71 28.10
C ASN A 143 6.88 -8.16 29.01
#